data_AF-A0A7C6WLJ8-F1
#
_entry.id   AF-A0A7C6WLJ8-F1
#
_cell.length_a   1.000
_cell.length_b   1.000
_cell.length_c   1.000
_cell.angle_alpha   90.00
_cell.angle_beta   90.00
_cell.angle_gamma   90.00
#
_symmetry.space_group_name_H-M   'P 1'
#
loop_
_entity.id
_entity.type
_entity.pdbx_description
1 polymer ?
#
loop_
_entity_poly.entity_id
_entity_poly.type
_entity_poly.pdbx_seq_one_letter_code
_entity_poly.pdbx_strand_id
1 'polypeptide(L)'
;LEDASDQTTLDDMTKRIAYNASTAYSKIRLESAIMPFHDYMNSLYIQYHRNGIEIISGQYEETAWSIPLKVGGEMVHEVRRVVHI
;
A
#
# COMPACT_ATOMS: atom_id res chain seq x y z
N LEU A 1 -5.04 -25.37 -8.05
CA LEU A 1 -5.52 -24.92 -9.37
C LEU A 1 -7.01 -25.22 -9.36
N GLU A 2 -7.85 -24.19 -9.31
CA GLU A 2 -9.29 -24.37 -9.47
C GLU A 2 -9.55 -24.78 -10.93
N ASP A 3 -10.40 -25.79 -11.15
CA ASP A 3 -10.77 -26.22 -12.49
C ASP A 3 -11.63 -25.14 -13.14
N ALA A 4 -11.19 -24.61 -14.28
CA ALA A 4 -11.97 -23.67 -15.08
C ALA A 4 -13.01 -24.44 -15.91
N SER A 5 -14.27 -24.00 -15.88
CA SER A 5 -15.38 -24.64 -16.61
C SER A 5 -15.30 -24.48 -18.13
N ASP A 6 -14.55 -23.49 -18.61
CA ASP A 6 -14.38 -23.15 -20.02
C ASP A 6 -13.10 -22.32 -20.25
N GLN A 7 -12.71 -22.20 -21.52
CA GLN A 7 -11.49 -21.49 -21.93
C GLN A 7 -11.54 -20.00 -21.57
N THR A 8 -12.70 -19.35 -21.66
CA THR A 8 -12.85 -17.93 -21.32
C THR A 8 -12.57 -17.68 -19.84
N THR A 9 -13.10 -18.54 -18.97
CA THR A 9 -12.86 -18.51 -17.53
C THR A 9 -11.38 -18.72 -17.22
N LEU A 10 -10.72 -19.67 -17.91
CA LEU A 10 -9.29 -19.90 -17.76
C LEU A 10 -8.45 -18.68 -18.18
N ASP A 11 -8.78 -18.06 -19.30
CA ASP A 11 -8.07 -16.88 -19.81
C ASP A 11 -8.21 -15.69 -18.86
N ASP A 12 -9.40 -15.44 -18.33
CA ASP A 12 -9.66 -14.33 -17.41
C ASP A 12 -9.01 -14.56 -16.03
N MET A 13 -9.01 -15.80 -15.54
CA MET A 13 -8.24 -16.18 -14.35
C MET A 13 -6.74 -15.94 -14.56
N THR A 14 -6.21 -16.34 -15.72
CA THR A 14 -4.81 -16.17 -16.08
C THR A 14 -4.43 -14.70 -16.18
N LYS A 15 -5.25 -13.86 -16.83
CA LYS A 15 -5.06 -12.41 -16.88
C LYS A 15 -5.07 -11.78 -15.49
N ARG A 16 -5.99 -12.18 -14.61
CA ARG A 16 -6.06 -11.69 -13.24
C ARG A 16 -4.80 -12.05 -12.45
N ILE A 17 -4.33 -13.29 -12.58
CA ILE A 17 -3.09 -13.75 -11.92
C ILE A 17 -1.89 -12.97 -12.45
N ALA A 18 -1.77 -12.84 -13.78
CA ALA A 18 -0.70 -12.07 -14.41
C ALA A 18 -0.72 -10.61 -13.95
N TYR A 19 -1.89 -9.97 -13.90
CA TYR A 19 -2.05 -8.59 -13.42
C TYR A 19 -1.65 -8.45 -11.94
N ASN A 20 -2.10 -9.36 -11.08
CA ASN A 20 -1.74 -9.37 -9.67
C ASN A 20 -0.23 -9.62 -9.47
N ALA A 21 0.38 -10.45 -10.31
CA ALA A 21 1.82 -10.72 -10.29
C ALA A 21 2.65 -9.56 -10.87
N SER A 22 2.13 -8.83 -11.88
CA SER A 22 2.81 -7.69 -12.49
C SER A 22 2.70 -6.41 -11.68
N THR A 23 1.76 -6.34 -10.73
CA THR A 23 1.60 -5.17 -9.87
C THR A 23 2.64 -5.20 -8.76
N ALA A 24 3.81 -4.61 -9.00
CA ALA A 24 4.75 -4.34 -7.93
C ALA A 24 4.28 -3.14 -7.12
N TYR A 25 4.21 -3.30 -5.80
CA TYR A 25 3.85 -2.21 -4.91
C TYR A 25 5.09 -1.66 -4.23
N SER A 26 5.30 -0.35 -4.32
CA SER A 26 6.18 0.34 -3.37
C SER A 26 5.44 0.42 -2.03
N LYS A 27 6.08 -0.04 -0.96
CA LYS A 27 5.54 0.01 0.40
C LYS A 27 6.37 0.96 1.25
N ILE A 28 5.70 1.82 2.02
CA ILE A 28 6.35 2.71 3.00
C ILE A 28 5.69 2.48 4.35
N ARG A 29 6.51 2.48 5.40
CA ARG A 29 6.06 2.54 6.79
C ARG A 29 6.35 3.93 7.33
N LEU A 30 5.32 4.57 7.89
CA LEU A 30 5.40 5.91 8.49
C LEU A 30 5.06 5.83 9.98
N GLU A 31 5.65 6.72 10.76
CA GLU A 31 5.34 6.90 12.18
C GLU A 31 4.87 8.34 12.40
N SER A 32 3.81 8.50 13.20
CA SER A 32 3.20 9.80 13.48
C SER A 32 2.69 9.89 14.92
N ALA A 33 2.31 11.10 15.33
CA ALA A 33 1.57 11.27 16.58
C ALA A 33 0.22 10.55 16.49
N ILE A 34 -0.27 10.05 17.63
CA ILE A 34 -1.55 9.34 17.68
C ILE A 34 -2.69 10.27 17.22
N MET A 35 -3.41 9.84 16.18
CA MET A 35 -4.69 10.40 15.76
C MET A 35 -5.83 9.49 16.24
N PRO A 36 -6.53 9.81 17.34
CA PRO A 36 -7.52 8.92 17.93
C PRO A 36 -8.76 8.66 17.04
N PHE A 37 -8.98 9.50 16.03
CA PHE A 37 -10.12 9.44 15.11
C PHE A 37 -9.69 8.98 13.71
N HIS A 38 -8.66 8.15 13.62
CA HIS A 38 -8.09 7.73 12.34
C HIS A 38 -9.02 6.78 11.58
N ASP A 39 -9.23 7.06 10.30
CA ASP A 39 -10.08 6.27 9.41
C ASP A 39 -9.28 5.20 8.64
N TYR A 40 -9.95 4.41 7.82
CA TYR A 40 -9.35 3.38 6.99
C TYR A 40 -9.14 3.84 5.54
N MET A 41 -8.06 3.37 4.90
CA MET A 41 -7.73 3.63 3.49
C MET A 41 -7.56 5.10 3.12
N ASN A 42 -6.82 5.85 3.94
CA ASN A 42 -6.46 7.22 3.60
C ASN A 42 -5.58 7.29 2.35
N SER A 43 -5.90 8.24 1.46
CA SER A 43 -5.02 8.60 0.35
C SER A 43 -4.06 9.70 0.78
N LEU A 44 -2.76 9.44 0.67
CA LEU A 44 -1.69 10.30 1.18
C LEU A 44 -0.75 10.70 0.05
N TYR A 45 -0.45 11.99 -0.08
CA TYR A 45 0.69 12.43 -0.90
C TYR A 45 1.94 12.47 -0.03
N ILE A 46 2.96 11.69 -0.39
CA ILE A 46 4.20 11.57 0.37
C ILE A 46 5.33 12.16 -0.45
N GLN A 47 6.03 13.12 0.15
CA GLN A 47 7.25 13.71 -0.38
C GLN A 47 8.35 13.62 0.68
N TYR A 48 9.50 13.07 0.31
CA TYR A 48 10.66 12.98 1.20
C TYR A 48 11.95 13.32 0.45
N HIS A 49 12.72 14.23 1.06
CA HIS A 49 14.02 14.65 0.56
C HIS A 49 15.13 14.20 1.51
N ARG A 50 16.23 13.68 0.97
CA ARG A 50 17.46 13.39 1.72
C ARG A 50 18.60 14.18 1.11
N ASN A 51 19.28 15.00 1.92
CA ASN A 51 20.38 15.88 1.47
C ASN A 51 19.99 16.79 0.28
N GLY A 52 18.75 17.31 0.29
CA GLY A 52 18.22 18.18 -0.77
C GLY A 52 17.76 17.46 -2.04
N ILE A 53 17.88 16.12 -2.10
CA ILE A 53 17.45 15.31 -3.24
C ILE A 53 16.11 14.64 -2.92
N GLU A 54 15.14 14.76 -3.82
CA GLU A 54 13.84 14.08 -3.70
C GLU A 54 14.04 12.57 -3.88
N ILE A 55 13.71 11.80 -2.85
CA ILE A 55 13.85 10.33 -2.86
C ILE A 55 12.49 9.67 -3.03
N ILE A 56 11.43 10.29 -2.52
CA ILE A 56 10.06 9.78 -2.58
C ILE A 56 9.15 10.94 -2.99
N SER A 57 8.32 10.72 -4.00
CA SER A 57 7.28 11.67 -4.41
C SER A 57 6.12 10.91 -5.04
N GLY A 58 4.93 11.10 -4.48
CA GLY A 58 3.69 10.66 -5.11
C GLY A 58 2.60 10.25 -4.14
N GLN A 59 1.51 9.78 -4.72
CA GLN A 59 0.31 9.36 -4.01
C GLN A 59 0.42 7.89 -3.58
N TYR A 60 0.04 7.63 -2.34
CA TYR A 60 0.01 6.34 -1.69
C TYR A 60 -1.37 6.12 -1.05
N GLU A 61 -1.77 4.87 -0.94
CA GLU A 61 -2.96 4.45 -0.21
C GLU A 61 -2.54 3.73 1.05
N GLU A 62 -3.11 4.13 2.18
CA GLU A 62 -2.94 3.42 3.44
C GLU A 62 -3.64 2.07 3.40
N THR A 63 -2.92 1.01 3.77
CA THR A 63 -3.46 -0.34 3.81
C THR A 63 -3.66 -0.86 5.22
N ALA A 64 -2.90 -0.34 6.18
CA ALA A 64 -3.01 -0.69 7.59
C ALA A 64 -2.49 0.43 8.47
N TRP A 65 -2.97 0.46 9.71
CA TRP A 65 -2.41 1.30 10.76
C TRP A 65 -2.54 0.61 12.11
N SER A 66 -1.72 1.02 13.08
CA SER A 66 -1.80 0.53 14.46
C SER A 66 -1.43 1.60 15.48
N ILE A 67 -2.06 1.55 16.65
CA ILE A 67 -1.76 2.41 17.79
C ILE A 67 -1.44 1.51 19.00
N PRO A 68 -0.21 1.56 19.55
CA PRO A 68 0.12 0.79 20.75
C PRO A 68 -0.50 1.45 21.99
N LEU A 69 -1.11 0.65 22.86
CA LEU A 69 -1.64 1.11 24.16
C LEU A 69 -0.51 1.28 25.19
N LYS A 70 0.36 2.26 24.96
CA LYS A 70 1.46 2.63 25.86
C LYS A 70 1.60 4.14 25.95
N VAL A 71 2.07 4.62 27.10
CA VAL A 71 2.40 6.04 27.28
C VAL A 71 3.50 6.44 26.30
N GLY A 72 3.32 7.56 25.60
CA GLY A 72 4.25 8.01 24.55
C GLY A 72 4.28 7.12 23.31
N GLY A 73 3.23 6.33 23.07
CA GLY A 73 3.10 5.57 21.83
C GLY A 73 3.00 6.48 20.61
N GLU A 74 3.53 5.99 19.49
CA GLU A 74 3.37 6.57 18.17
C GLU A 74 2.50 5.67 17.32
N MET A 75 1.75 6.28 16.41
CA MET A 75 0.94 5.56 15.43
C MET A 75 1.82 5.10 14.28
N VAL A 76 1.63 3.85 13.85
CA VAL A 76 2.33 3.28 12.70
C VAL A 76 1.36 3.15 11.55
N HIS A 77 1.77 3.60 10.37
CA HIS A 77 0.99 3.49 9.13
C HIS A 77 1.77 2.65 8.11
N GLU A 78 1.06 1.78 7.40
CA GLU A 78 1.57 1.07 6.24
C GLU A 78 0.83 1.56 5.00
N VAL A 79 1.58 2.06 4.03
CA VAL A 79 1.03 2.64 2.81
C VAL A 79 1.65 1.99 1.59
N ARG A 80 0.90 1.91 0.49
CA ARG A 80 1.37 1.36 -0.77
C ARG A 80 1.06 2.26 -1.96
N ARG A 81 1.89 2.15 -2.99
CA ARG A 81 1.63 2.71 -4.32
C ARG A 81 1.84 1.65 -5.37
N VAL A 82 0.94 1.57 -6.35
CA VAL A 82 1.15 0.76 -7.55
C VAL A 82 2.31 1.34 -8.35
N VAL A 83 3.33 0.54 -8.60
CA VAL A 83 4.43 0.86 -9.49
C VAL A 83 4.25 0.01 -10.75
N HIS A 84 4.19 0.67 -11.89
CA HIS A 84 4.26 -0.01 -13.18
C HIS A 84 5.73 -0.38 -13.42
N ILE A 85 6.00 -1.68 -13.57
CA ILE A 85 7.30 -2.20 -14.03
C ILE A 85 7.31 -2.14 -15.56
#